data_AF-A0A962YGW7-F1
#
_entry.id   AF-A0A962YGW7-F1
#
_cell.length_a   1.000
_cell.length_b   1.000
_cell.length_c   1.000
_cell.angle_alpha   90.00
_cell.angle_beta   90.00
_cell.angle_gamma   90.00
#
_symmetry.space_group_name_H-M   'P 1'
#
loop_
_entity.id
_entity.type
_entity.pdbx_description
1 polymer ?
#
loop_
_entity_poly.entity_id
_entity_poly.type
_entity_poly.pdbx_seq_one_letter_code
_entity_poly.pdbx_strand_id
1 'polypeptide(L)'
;GAVVTEVAPGSAAQTAGIQPGDVIVAVDGRPVRNSGDLRNRIGLLRIGSNTRITLIREGRELTVDARIGIASASADVEGKELRAQLAGARFADNPRGSGVRVTDVQRGSPAARYGLRPDDLIYAVNRREVSNLADFRREVSESGRVLALSIQRGNMSLFIVIQ
;
A
#
# COMPACT_ATOMS: atom_id res chain seq x y z
N GLY A 1 -22.18 -8.63 -4.14
CA GLY A 1 -21.33 -7.42 -4.22
C GLY A 1 -20.13 -7.54 -3.30
N ALA A 2 -19.26 -6.53 -3.31
CA ALA A 2 -18.07 -6.46 -2.46
C ALA A 2 -18.15 -5.23 -1.56
N VAL A 3 -18.04 -5.42 -0.26
CA VAL A 3 -18.10 -4.33 0.73
C VAL A 3 -16.74 -3.66 0.82
N VAL A 4 -16.72 -2.33 0.76
CA VAL A 4 -15.53 -1.51 0.96
C VAL A 4 -15.39 -1.22 2.45
N THR A 5 -14.38 -1.83 3.08
CA THR A 5 -14.09 -1.61 4.50
C THR A 5 -13.12 -0.46 4.73
N GLU A 6 -12.25 -0.20 3.76
CA GLU A 6 -11.17 0.79 3.82
C GLU A 6 -10.86 1.29 2.42
N VAL A 7 -10.40 2.54 2.31
CA VAL A 7 -9.84 3.12 1.09
C VAL A 7 -8.49 3.77 1.41
N ALA A 8 -7.43 3.30 0.76
CA ALA A 8 -6.08 3.82 0.99
C ALA A 8 -5.95 5.29 0.54
N PRO A 9 -5.31 6.16 1.35
CA PRO A 9 -5.02 7.54 0.96
C PRO A 9 -4.16 7.62 -0.31
N GLY A 10 -4.48 8.55 -1.21
CA GLY A 10 -3.81 8.73 -2.50
C GLY A 10 -4.08 7.64 -3.54
N SER A 11 -4.95 6.67 -3.23
CA SER A 11 -5.25 5.56 -4.16
C SER A 11 -6.20 5.96 -5.29
N ALA A 12 -6.19 5.18 -6.36
CA ALA A 12 -7.16 5.29 -7.45
C ALA A 12 -8.62 5.24 -6.97
N ALA A 13 -8.91 4.42 -5.94
CA ALA A 13 -10.24 4.33 -5.35
C ALA A 13 -10.63 5.62 -4.62
N GLN A 14 -9.69 6.24 -3.89
CA GLN A 14 -9.94 7.53 -3.23
C GLN A 14 -10.17 8.64 -4.26
N THR A 15 -9.34 8.70 -5.31
CA THR A 15 -9.49 9.68 -6.40
C THR A 15 -10.82 9.50 -7.14
N ALA A 16 -11.31 8.27 -7.27
CA ALA A 16 -12.61 7.95 -7.85
C ALA A 16 -13.80 8.25 -6.90
N GLY A 17 -13.53 8.69 -5.66
CA GLY A 17 -14.58 9.03 -4.69
C GLY A 17 -15.24 7.83 -4.02
N ILE A 18 -14.62 6.65 -4.06
CA ILE A 18 -15.06 5.45 -3.32
C ILE A 18 -14.77 5.68 -1.83
N GLN A 19 -15.69 5.23 -0.98
CA GLN A 19 -15.66 5.46 0.47
C GLN A 19 -15.89 4.15 1.24
N PRO A 20 -15.35 4.04 2.47
CA PRO A 20 -15.75 2.97 3.39
C PRO A 20 -17.28 2.95 3.58
N GLY A 21 -17.87 1.75 3.57
CA GLY A 21 -19.31 1.55 3.61
C GLY A 21 -19.97 1.39 2.24
N ASP A 22 -19.26 1.65 1.14
CA ASP A 22 -19.75 1.34 -0.20
C ASP A 22 -19.87 -0.16 -0.44
N VAL A 23 -20.88 -0.55 -1.22
CA VAL A 23 -21.00 -1.93 -1.73
C VAL A 23 -20.87 -1.92 -3.25
N ILE A 24 -19.76 -2.43 -3.77
CA ILE A 24 -19.54 -2.54 -5.21
C ILE A 24 -20.39 -3.69 -5.75
N VAL A 25 -21.22 -3.38 -6.75
CA VAL A 25 -22.19 -4.31 -7.33
C VAL A 25 -21.91 -4.63 -8.79
N ALA A 26 -21.21 -3.76 -9.53
CA ALA A 26 -20.78 -4.05 -10.90
C ALA A 26 -19.47 -3.35 -11.28
N VAL A 27 -18.77 -3.92 -12.26
CA VAL A 27 -17.59 -3.34 -12.92
C VAL A 27 -17.81 -3.44 -14.42
N ASP A 28 -17.75 -2.31 -15.12
CA ASP A 28 -18.04 -2.16 -16.55
C ASP A 28 -19.36 -2.83 -16.96
N GLY A 29 -20.40 -2.63 -16.14
CA GLY A 29 -21.74 -3.18 -16.33
C GLY A 29 -21.86 -4.68 -16.02
N ARG A 30 -20.77 -5.36 -15.63
CA ARG A 30 -20.80 -6.78 -15.28
C ARG A 30 -21.00 -6.95 -13.76
N PRO A 31 -22.00 -7.73 -13.32
CA PRO A 31 -22.27 -7.93 -11.90
C PRO A 31 -21.10 -8.54 -11.12
N VAL A 32 -20.89 -8.04 -9.91
CA VAL A 32 -19.89 -8.51 -8.95
C VAL A 32 -20.59 -9.33 -7.86
N ARG A 33 -20.26 -10.62 -7.79
CA ARG A 33 -20.89 -11.53 -6.83
C ARG A 33 -20.34 -11.35 -5.41
N ASN A 34 -19.02 -11.23 -5.28
CA ASN A 34 -18.31 -11.12 -4.01
C ASN A 34 -16.97 -10.36 -4.18
N SER A 35 -16.24 -10.17 -3.08
CA SER A 35 -14.94 -9.48 -3.07
C SER A 35 -13.85 -10.20 -3.89
N GLY A 36 -13.87 -11.53 -3.94
CA GLY A 36 -12.94 -12.32 -4.76
C GLY A 36 -13.17 -12.10 -6.26
N ASP A 37 -14.43 -12.09 -6.70
CA ASP A 37 -14.84 -11.78 -8.07
C ASP A 37 -14.41 -10.36 -8.48
N LEU A 38 -14.63 -9.38 -7.59
CA LEU A 38 -14.15 -8.01 -7.81
C LEU A 38 -12.62 -7.97 -8.01
N ARG A 39 -11.85 -8.57 -7.10
CA ARG A 39 -10.39 -8.62 -7.17
C ARG A 39 -9.91 -9.21 -8.49
N ASN A 40 -10.48 -10.35 -8.89
CA ASN A 40 -10.11 -11.02 -10.14
C ASN A 40 -10.40 -10.15 -11.36
N ARG A 41 -11.56 -9.48 -11.39
CA ARG A 41 -11.92 -8.57 -12.49
C ARG A 41 -10.95 -7.40 -12.60
N ILE A 42 -10.71 -6.70 -11.49
CA ILE A 42 -9.79 -5.56 -11.47
C ILE A 42 -8.37 -6.00 -11.87
N GLY A 43 -7.93 -7.18 -11.43
CA GLY A 43 -6.62 -7.74 -11.78
C GLY A 43 -6.44 -8.11 -13.25
N LEU A 44 -7.52 -8.24 -14.03
CA LEU A 44 -7.47 -8.50 -15.47
C LEU A 44 -7.47 -7.21 -16.31
N LEU A 45 -7.72 -6.05 -15.68
CA LEU A 45 -7.77 -4.77 -16.40
C LEU A 45 -6.38 -4.22 -16.66
N ARG A 46 -6.25 -3.47 -17.76
CA ARG A 46 -4.98 -2.84 -18.12
C ARG A 46 -4.71 -1.66 -17.20
N ILE A 47 -3.50 -1.59 -16.64
CA ILE A 47 -3.03 -0.41 -15.91
C ILE A 47 -3.18 0.84 -16.78
N GLY A 48 -3.69 1.92 -16.18
CA GLY A 48 -3.93 3.20 -16.79
C GLY A 48 -5.27 3.33 -17.51
N SER A 49 -6.01 2.23 -17.70
CA SER A 49 -7.35 2.25 -18.29
C SER A 49 -8.39 2.85 -17.33
N ASN A 50 -9.47 3.42 -17.86
CA ASN A 50 -10.62 3.85 -17.06
C ASN A 50 -11.65 2.74 -17.03
N THR A 51 -12.20 2.48 -15.85
CA THR A 51 -13.24 1.48 -15.61
C THR A 51 -14.39 2.11 -14.84
N ARG A 52 -15.60 1.70 -15.20
CA ARG A 52 -16.82 2.15 -14.54
C ARG A 52 -17.15 1.21 -13.39
N ILE A 53 -17.27 1.74 -12.18
CA ILE A 53 -17.66 0.97 -10.99
C ILE A 53 -19.04 1.42 -10.55
N THR A 54 -19.97 0.46 -10.48
CA THR A 54 -21.30 0.67 -9.91
C THR A 54 -21.27 0.22 -8.45
N LEU A 55 -21.67 1.11 -7.56
CA LEU A 55 -21.68 0.89 -6.11
C LEU A 55 -23.00 1.34 -5.49
N ILE A 56 -23.30 0.80 -4.31
CA ILE A 56 -24.41 1.24 -3.48
C ILE A 56 -23.84 1.99 -2.28
N ARG A 57 -24.30 3.23 -2.09
CA ARG A 57 -23.98 4.07 -0.93
C ARG A 57 -25.28 4.54 -0.29
N GLU A 58 -25.47 4.25 0.99
CA GLU A 58 -26.69 4.63 1.73
C GLU A 58 -27.98 4.17 1.01
N GLY A 59 -27.96 2.98 0.40
CA GLY A 59 -29.10 2.43 -0.35
C GLY A 59 -29.33 3.03 -1.74
N ARG A 60 -28.52 4.00 -2.19
CA ARG A 60 -28.58 4.58 -3.53
C ARG A 60 -27.52 3.99 -4.44
N GLU A 61 -27.90 3.69 -5.68
CA GLU A 61 -26.96 3.25 -6.71
C GLU A 61 -26.20 4.47 -7.28
N LEU A 62 -24.87 4.39 -7.28
CA LEU A 62 -23.96 5.38 -7.82
C LEU A 62 -23.03 4.70 -8.82
N THR A 63 -22.60 5.47 -9.80
CA THR A 63 -21.59 5.04 -10.76
C THR A 63 -20.43 6.01 -10.72
N VAL A 64 -19.22 5.48 -10.55
CA VAL A 64 -17.97 6.25 -10.52
C VAL A 64 -17.02 5.72 -11.56
N ASP A 65 -16.27 6.62 -12.21
CA ASP A 65 -15.18 6.25 -13.10
C ASP A 65 -13.87 6.19 -12.31
N ALA A 66 -13.26 5.02 -12.28
CA ALA A 66 -11.98 4.79 -11.62
C ALA A 66 -10.91 4.51 -12.67
N ARG A 67 -9.81 5.26 -12.62
CA ARG A 67 -8.62 4.92 -13.40
C ARG A 67 -7.91 3.77 -12.72
N ILE A 68 -7.73 2.65 -13.43
CA ILE A 68 -6.99 1.49 -12.94
C ILE A 68 -5.55 1.91 -12.72
N GLY A 69 -5.25 2.27 -11.48
CA GLY A 69 -3.88 2.40 -11.01
C GLY A 69 -3.27 1.03 -10.89
N ILE A 70 -1.94 0.99 -10.81
CA ILE A 70 -1.32 -0.16 -10.19
C ILE A 70 -1.83 -0.15 -8.75
N ALA A 71 -2.34 -1.29 -8.24
CA ALA A 71 -2.55 -1.47 -6.81
C ALA A 71 -1.16 -1.34 -6.20
N SER A 72 -0.84 -0.11 -5.77
CA SER A 72 0.48 0.49 -5.90
C SER A 72 1.58 -0.57 -6.01
N ALA A 73 1.99 -0.92 -7.23
CA ALA A 73 3.40 -1.20 -7.40
C ALA A 73 3.97 0.21 -7.46
N SER A 74 4.07 0.85 -6.29
CA SER A 74 4.99 1.96 -6.18
C SER A 74 6.32 1.38 -6.63
N ALA A 75 6.81 1.87 -7.76
CA ALA A 75 8.14 1.57 -8.21
C ALA A 75 9.08 1.69 -7.00
N ASP A 76 9.81 0.62 -6.71
CA ASP A 76 10.77 0.53 -5.61
C ASP A 76 11.41 1.89 -5.32
N VAL A 77 11.13 2.45 -4.15
CA VAL A 77 11.73 3.71 -3.70
C VAL A 77 13.08 3.39 -3.09
N GLU A 78 14.11 4.11 -3.52
CA GLU A 78 15.43 3.99 -2.91
C GLU A 78 15.44 4.71 -1.55
N GLY A 79 15.91 4.03 -0.51
CA GLY A 79 15.89 4.57 0.84
C GLY A 79 16.62 5.89 1.00
N LYS A 80 17.61 6.19 0.14
CA LYS A 80 18.31 7.48 0.12
C LYS A 80 17.39 8.67 -0.15
N GLU A 81 16.30 8.45 -0.89
CA GLU A 81 15.30 9.48 -1.20
C GLU A 81 14.42 9.78 0.02
N LEU A 82 14.34 8.83 0.95
CA LEU A 82 13.61 8.99 2.20
C LEU A 82 14.52 9.59 3.28
N ARG A 83 15.67 8.94 3.53
CA ARG A 83 16.69 9.36 4.50
C ARG A 83 18.06 8.77 4.17
N ALA A 84 19.12 9.51 4.49
CA ALA A 84 20.50 9.04 4.33
C ALA A 84 20.78 7.72 5.07
N GLN A 85 20.19 7.52 6.25
CA GLN A 85 20.36 6.30 7.06
C GLN A 85 19.72 5.06 6.41
N LEU A 86 18.76 5.25 5.50
CA LEU A 86 18.10 4.18 4.75
C LEU A 86 18.77 3.93 3.38
N ALA A 87 19.84 4.65 3.05
CA ALA A 87 20.55 4.45 1.80
C ALA A 87 20.98 2.99 1.61
N GLY A 88 20.85 2.51 0.37
CA GLY A 88 21.14 1.13 -0.03
C GLY A 88 20.02 0.12 0.24
N ALA A 89 18.89 0.51 0.83
CA ALA A 89 17.67 -0.30 0.82
C ALA A 89 16.68 0.18 -0.25
N ARG A 90 15.85 -0.74 -0.76
CA ARG A 90 14.70 -0.45 -1.63
C ARG A 90 13.41 -0.87 -0.97
N PHE A 91 12.37 -0.05 -1.13
CA PHE A 91 11.07 -0.22 -0.47
C PHE A 91 9.95 -0.22 -1.50
N ALA A 92 9.02 -1.16 -1.38
CA ALA A 92 7.83 -1.24 -2.21
C ALA A 92 6.61 -1.57 -1.36
N ASP A 93 5.42 -1.29 -1.86
CA ASP A 93 4.20 -1.79 -1.26
C ASP A 93 4.20 -3.31 -1.15
N ASN A 94 3.54 -3.83 -0.12
CA ASN A 94 3.31 -5.25 0.01
C ASN A 94 2.21 -5.72 -0.98
N PRO A 95 2.52 -6.55 -1.99
CA PRO A 95 1.51 -7.00 -2.94
C PRO A 95 0.46 -7.94 -2.31
N ARG A 96 0.71 -8.43 -1.08
CA ARG A 96 -0.14 -9.40 -0.38
C ARG A 96 -1.06 -8.76 0.68
N GLY A 97 -1.02 -7.44 0.89
CA GLY A 97 -1.84 -6.77 1.90
C GLY A 97 -1.20 -5.49 2.42
N SER A 98 -1.44 -5.16 3.68
CA SER A 98 -0.87 -3.97 4.32
C SER A 98 0.63 -4.10 4.55
N GLY A 99 1.30 -2.94 4.58
CA GLY A 99 2.70 -2.78 4.93
C GLY A 99 3.61 -2.50 3.73
N VAL A 100 4.88 -2.27 4.02
CA VAL A 100 5.93 -1.97 3.06
C VAL A 100 6.99 -3.05 3.11
N ARG A 101 7.24 -3.69 1.97
CA ARG A 101 8.29 -4.69 1.83
C ARG A 101 9.62 -4.02 1.51
N VAL A 102 10.68 -4.51 2.15
CA VAL A 102 12.05 -4.25 1.74
C VAL A 102 12.41 -5.21 0.60
N THR A 103 12.54 -4.69 -0.62
CA THR A 103 12.77 -5.52 -1.81
C THR A 103 14.24 -5.86 -2.01
N ASP A 104 15.14 -4.96 -1.63
CA ASP A 104 16.58 -5.17 -1.71
C ASP A 104 17.30 -4.40 -0.61
N VAL A 105 18.46 -4.92 -0.18
CA VAL A 105 19.37 -4.24 0.73
C VAL A 105 20.81 -4.52 0.32
N GLN A 106 21.51 -3.49 -0.14
CA GLN A 106 22.91 -3.55 -0.52
C GLN A 106 23.79 -3.85 0.70
N ARG A 107 24.71 -4.82 0.54
CA ARG A 107 25.67 -5.19 1.59
C ARG A 107 26.57 -4.01 1.95
N GLY A 108 26.75 -3.77 3.24
CA GLY A 108 27.62 -2.70 3.76
C GLY A 108 27.00 -1.28 3.75
N SER A 109 25.80 -1.13 3.18
CA SER A 109 25.04 0.12 3.17
C SER A 109 24.61 0.57 4.57
N PRO A 110 24.28 1.86 4.77
CA PRO A 110 23.69 2.35 6.01
C PRO A 110 22.48 1.52 6.47
N ALA A 111 21.54 1.22 5.57
CA ALA A 111 20.38 0.41 5.90
C ALA A 111 20.74 -0.99 6.43
N ALA A 112 21.73 -1.64 5.80
CA ALA A 112 22.22 -2.95 6.24
C ALA A 112 22.83 -2.92 7.65
N ARG A 113 23.49 -1.81 8.03
CA ARG A 113 24.15 -1.67 9.35
C ARG A 113 23.14 -1.61 10.50
N TYR A 114 21.96 -1.03 10.26
CA TYR A 114 20.86 -1.07 11.23
C TYR A 114 20.13 -2.43 11.24
N GLY A 115 20.50 -3.35 10.36
CA GLY A 115 20.00 -4.72 10.35
C GLY A 115 18.78 -4.96 9.48
N LEU A 116 18.43 -4.03 8.58
CA LEU A 116 17.41 -4.26 7.54
C LEU A 116 17.87 -5.37 6.59
N ARG A 117 16.92 -6.18 6.14
CA ARG A 117 17.14 -7.29 5.20
C ARG A 117 16.06 -7.31 4.12
N PRO A 118 16.35 -7.90 2.96
CA PRO A 118 15.32 -8.24 2.00
C PRO A 118 14.21 -9.08 2.65
N ASP A 119 12.98 -8.89 2.19
CA ASP A 119 11.76 -9.52 2.69
C ASP A 119 11.30 -9.09 4.09
N ASP A 120 11.96 -8.11 4.72
CA ASP A 120 11.38 -7.42 5.88
C ASP A 120 10.07 -6.74 5.47
N LEU A 121 9.00 -6.98 6.23
CA LEU A 121 7.71 -6.30 6.08
C LEU A 121 7.56 -5.25 7.18
N ILE A 122 7.66 -3.98 6.82
CA ILE A 122 7.43 -2.86 7.72
C ILE A 122 5.92 -2.64 7.85
N TYR A 123 5.42 -2.63 9.08
CA TYR A 123 4.01 -2.38 9.38
C TYR A 123 3.80 -1.15 10.28
N ALA A 124 4.86 -0.59 10.87
CA ALA A 124 4.76 0.67 11.61
C ALA A 124 6.10 1.45 11.65
N VAL A 125 5.99 2.77 11.77
CA VAL A 125 7.10 3.71 11.99
C VAL A 125 6.79 4.53 13.24
N ASN A 126 7.67 4.54 14.24
CA ASN A 126 7.50 5.29 15.49
C ASN A 126 6.13 5.06 16.19
N ARG A 127 5.65 3.80 16.18
CA ARG A 127 4.34 3.35 16.69
C ARG A 127 3.11 3.81 15.90
N ARG A 128 3.30 4.46 14.75
CA ARG A 128 2.23 4.76 13.80
C ARG A 128 2.16 3.69 12.72
N GLU A 129 0.98 3.14 12.52
CA GLU A 129 0.74 2.09 11.54
C GLU A 129 0.99 2.59 10.12
N VAL A 130 1.56 1.72 9.29
CA VAL A 130 1.91 2.01 7.91
C VAL A 130 1.38 0.87 7.03
N SER A 131 0.39 1.20 6.21
CA SER A 131 -0.29 0.21 5.36
C SER A 131 0.24 0.17 3.93
N ASN A 132 0.97 1.19 3.49
CA ASN A 132 1.50 1.31 2.13
C ASN A 132 2.74 2.23 2.10
N LEU A 133 3.38 2.32 0.93
CA LEU A 133 4.61 3.09 0.73
C LEU A 133 4.41 4.60 0.85
N ALA A 134 3.20 5.10 0.55
CA ALA A 134 2.89 6.51 0.73
C ALA A 134 2.85 6.88 2.22
N ASP A 135 2.20 6.06 3.05
CA ASP A 135 2.20 6.20 4.51
C ASP A 135 3.63 6.10 5.05
N PHE A 136 4.39 5.11 4.59
CA PHE A 136 5.79 4.95 5.00
C PHE A 136 6.62 6.21 4.72
N ARG A 137 6.53 6.74 3.49
CA ARG A 137 7.22 7.96 3.10
C ARG A 137 6.84 9.14 4.00
N ARG A 138 5.55 9.31 4.27
CA ARG A 138 5.03 10.37 5.14
C ARG A 138 5.60 10.23 6.55
N GLU A 139 5.41 9.07 7.19
CA GLU A 139 5.85 8.85 8.58
C GLU A 139 7.39 8.94 8.71
N VAL A 140 8.15 8.47 7.72
CA VAL A 140 9.62 8.61 7.69
C VAL A 140 10.01 10.09 7.56
N SER A 141 9.30 10.88 6.76
CA SER A 141 9.59 12.30 6.58
C SER A 141 9.23 13.15 7.81
N GLU A 142 8.13 12.84 8.48
CA GLU A 142 7.65 13.53 9.69
C GLU A 142 8.43 13.15 10.96
N SER A 143 9.14 12.01 10.93
CA SER A 143 9.89 11.53 12.08
C SER A 143 11.03 12.48 12.47
N GLY A 144 11.38 12.49 13.75
CA GLY A 144 12.53 13.25 14.24
C GLY A 144 13.86 12.63 13.85
N ARG A 145 14.89 12.87 14.66
CA ARG A 145 16.22 12.26 14.48
C ARG A 145 16.20 10.73 14.56
N VAL A 146 15.32 10.17 15.40
CA VAL A 146 15.22 8.73 15.65
C VAL A 146 14.01 8.15 14.93
N LEU A 147 14.23 7.01 14.28
CA LEU A 147 13.23 6.29 13.50
C LEU A 147 13.19 4.83 13.97
N ALA A 148 12.09 4.44 14.61
CA ALA A 148 11.86 3.07 15.05
C ALA A 148 10.93 2.36 14.06
N LEU A 149 11.47 1.41 13.30
CA LEU A 149 10.72 0.55 12.40
C LEU A 149 10.21 -0.67 13.16
N SER A 150 8.91 -0.94 13.06
CA SER A 150 8.34 -2.22 13.47
C SER A 150 8.19 -3.07 12.22
N ILE A 151 8.90 -4.19 12.20
CA ILE A 151 8.99 -5.06 11.03
C ILE A 151 8.59 -6.48 11.38
N GLN A 152 8.14 -7.22 10.37
CA GLN A 152 7.97 -8.66 10.41
C GLN A 152 9.00 -9.30 9.48
N ARG A 153 9.79 -10.22 10.02
CA ARG A 153 10.76 -11.03 9.28
C ARG A 153 10.38 -12.50 9.41
N GLY A 154 9.85 -13.08 8.34
CA GLY A 154 9.21 -14.39 8.42
C GLY A 154 8.04 -14.36 9.42
N ASN A 155 8.17 -15.11 10.50
CA ASN A 155 7.16 -15.18 11.57
C ASN A 155 7.53 -14.36 12.83
N MET A 156 8.65 -13.64 12.80
CA MET A 156 9.13 -12.86 13.94
C MET A 156 8.82 -11.38 13.74
N SER A 157 8.25 -10.74 14.76
CA SER A 157 8.17 -9.28 14.83
C SER A 157 9.41 -8.71 15.51
N LEU A 158 10.02 -7.70 14.90
CA LEU A 158 11.26 -7.08 15.34
C LEU A 158 11.11 -5.56 15.33
N PHE A 159 11.91 -4.90 16.16
CA PHE A 159 12.05 -3.44 16.15
C PHE A 159 13.47 -3.07 15.72
N ILE A 160 13.59 -2.19 14.72
CA ILE A 160 14.86 -1.63 14.26
C ILE A 160 14.86 -0.14 14.56
N VAL A 161 15.85 0.31 15.33
CA VAL A 161 16.03 1.72 15.67
C VAL A 161 17.15 2.30 14.83
N ILE A 162 16.83 3.39 14.13
CA ILE A 162 17.71 4.11 13.22
C ILE A 162 17.86 5.53 13.75
N GLN A 163 19.09 6.04 13.85
CA GLN A 163 19.43 7.34 14.46
C GLN A 163 20.61 8.01 13.78
#